data_AF-A0A0K9Y1I3-F1
#
_entry.id   AF-A0A0K9Y1I3-F1
#
_cell.length_a   1.000
_cell.length_b   1.000
_cell.length_c   1.000
_cell.angle_alpha   90.00
_cell.angle_beta   90.00
_cell.angle_gamma   90.00
#
_symmetry.space_group_name_H-M   'P 1'
#
loop_
_entity.id
_entity.type
_entity.pdbx_description
1 polymer ?
#
loop_
_entity_poly.entity_id
_entity_poly.type
_entity_poly.pdbx_seq_one_letter_code
_entity_poly.pdbx_strand_id
1 'polypeptide(L)'
;MSHNENQISGLVIKQVALLAIILILAALICFNLALFIPSLLGAITIYVVCRKYNFYLQEEKKWKPWVASLALMLASLIIIILPLYFIGDLLIEKLGNAKVYMEKFNIFIEKIHTFVYDKTKFDLLSKENMTKLKNFAGQFSTTALSGTFNTLTVVMSMYFILYFMFEKPRLFERILASAAPLKRSNVSLIGDKLRKLIMANAIGIPVVALGQGIVALIGYFIFGAPSPILLFALTAVASMIPIVGAAIIYAPICIFMIAEGQTGSGIGLGIYCLVVVGLTDNLLRFTLLKKLEDIHPLNTVFGIIMGMNLFGFMGLVFGPILISFTLLLIQIYRNEFSEDDTPELELSSKDKNKELEERIDLIV
;
A
#
# COMPACT_ATOMS: atom_id res chain seq x y z
N MET A 1 41.95 -11.48 57.15
CA MET A 1 40.63 -11.56 56.49
C MET A 1 40.25 -10.17 56.02
N SER A 2 40.42 -9.86 54.73
CA SER A 2 39.97 -8.60 54.14
C SER A 2 38.56 -8.77 53.57
N HIS A 3 37.56 -8.23 54.24
CA HIS A 3 36.21 -8.11 53.71
C HIS A 3 35.69 -6.70 54.00
N ASN A 4 35.64 -5.87 52.96
CA ASN A 4 34.47 -5.09 52.54
C ASN A 4 34.90 -4.14 51.42
N GLU A 5 34.61 -4.49 50.18
CA GLU A 5 33.32 -4.29 49.49
C GLU A 5 33.29 -2.90 48.84
N ASN A 6 33.39 -2.91 47.50
CA ASN A 6 33.04 -1.80 46.64
C ASN A 6 31.55 -1.45 46.85
N GLN A 7 31.23 -0.70 47.90
CA GLN A 7 29.88 -0.19 48.10
C GLN A 7 29.57 0.80 46.97
N ILE A 8 28.70 0.37 46.04
CA ILE A 8 28.18 1.20 44.97
C ILE A 8 27.53 2.43 45.63
N SER A 9 28.02 3.63 45.29
CA SER A 9 27.49 4.86 45.90
C SER A 9 25.97 4.95 45.69
N GLY A 10 25.22 5.33 46.72
CA GLY A 10 23.76 5.46 46.63
C GLY A 10 23.28 6.41 45.52
N LEU A 11 24.15 7.31 45.04
CA LEU A 11 23.90 8.17 43.89
C LEU A 11 23.90 7.39 42.57
N VAL A 12 24.85 6.48 42.37
CA VAL A 12 24.91 5.60 41.19
C VAL A 12 23.70 4.67 41.16
N ILE A 13 23.29 4.14 42.32
CA ILE A 13 22.07 3.33 42.43
C ILE A 13 20.83 4.14 42.01
N LYS A 14 20.70 5.38 42.48
CA LYS A 14 19.58 6.28 42.08
C LYS A 14 19.61 6.64 40.60
N GLN A 15 20.78 6.89 40.02
CA GLN A 15 20.94 7.20 38.60
C GLN A 15 20.58 6.02 37.71
N VAL A 16 21.08 4.82 38.03
CA VAL A 16 20.75 3.59 37.30
C VAL A 16 19.27 3.27 37.42
N ALA A 17 18.67 3.41 38.61
CA ALA A 17 17.24 3.22 38.80
C ALA A 17 16.39 4.22 37.99
N LEU A 18 16.76 5.50 37.98
CA LEU A 18 16.07 6.52 37.20
C LEU A 18 16.18 6.27 35.69
N LEU A 19 17.37 5.90 35.20
CA LEU A 19 17.60 5.59 33.80
C LEU A 19 16.82 4.34 33.38
N ALA A 20 16.76 3.31 34.23
CA ALA A 20 15.94 2.13 34.00
C ALA A 20 14.44 2.50 33.91
N ILE A 21 13.94 3.36 34.80
CA ILE A 21 12.55 3.85 34.74
C ILE A 21 12.30 4.62 33.44
N ILE A 22 13.21 5.52 33.04
CA ILE A 22 13.08 6.26 31.77
C ILE A 22 13.05 5.31 30.58
N LEU A 23 13.92 4.30 30.54
CA LEU A 23 13.93 3.31 29.46
C LEU A 23 12.66 2.47 29.44
N ILE A 24 12.14 2.06 30.60
CA ILE A 24 10.87 1.32 30.71
C ILE A 24 9.71 2.20 30.21
N LEU A 25 9.64 3.46 30.65
CA LEU A 25 8.60 4.40 30.21
C LEU A 25 8.72 4.69 28.71
N ALA A 26 9.93 4.90 28.20
CA ALA A 26 10.17 5.10 26.77
C ALA A 26 9.78 3.86 25.96
N ALA A 27 10.14 2.65 26.41
CA ALA A 27 9.75 1.41 25.79
C ALA A 27 8.22 1.22 25.79
N LEU A 28 7.55 1.53 26.90
CA LEU A 28 6.09 1.48 27.02
C LEU A 28 5.43 2.49 26.07
N ILE A 29 5.95 3.71 25.99
CA ILE A 29 5.48 4.74 25.06
C ILE A 29 5.66 4.28 23.61
N CYS A 30 6.85 3.80 23.23
CA CYS A 30 7.13 3.32 21.88
C CYS A 30 6.23 2.12 21.51
N PHE A 31 6.03 1.17 22.43
CA PHE A 31 5.18 0.02 22.20
C PHE A 31 3.71 0.40 21.98
N ASN A 32 3.17 1.34 22.76
CA ASN A 32 1.80 1.81 22.59
C ASN A 32 1.64 2.74 21.37
N LEU A 33 2.63 3.58 21.08
CA LEU A 33 2.63 4.43 19.89
C LEU A 33 2.79 3.64 18.59
N ALA A 34 3.33 2.41 18.65
CA ALA A 34 3.40 1.52 17.49
C ALA A 34 2.01 1.29 16.84
N LEU A 35 0.94 1.29 17.66
CA LEU A 35 -0.44 1.18 17.16
C LEU A 35 -0.86 2.36 16.26
N PHE A 36 -0.22 3.53 16.42
CA PHE A 36 -0.51 4.73 15.64
C PHE A 36 0.39 4.88 14.40
N ILE A 37 1.33 3.95 14.17
CA ILE A 37 2.20 3.99 12.99
C ILE A 37 1.40 4.04 11.68
N PRO A 38 0.35 3.21 11.46
CA PRO A 38 -0.47 3.33 10.25
C PRO A 38 -1.09 4.72 10.10
N SER A 39 -1.59 5.31 11.19
CA SER A 39 -2.18 6.65 11.21
C SER A 39 -1.17 7.73 10.85
N LEU A 40 0.05 7.64 11.40
CA LEU A 40 1.16 8.55 11.10
C LEU A 40 1.59 8.44 9.63
N LEU A 41 1.75 7.21 9.12
CA LEU A 41 2.09 6.95 7.73
C LEU A 41 1.01 7.50 6.77
N GLY A 42 -0.27 7.34 7.12
CA GLY A 42 -1.39 7.93 6.40
C GLY A 42 -1.32 9.46 6.36
N ALA A 43 -1.05 10.08 7.51
CA ALA A 43 -0.93 11.53 7.62
C ALA A 43 0.25 12.05 6.80
N ILE A 44 1.42 11.39 6.87
CA ILE A 44 2.59 11.72 6.05
C ILE A 44 2.26 11.62 4.55
N THR A 45 1.51 10.60 4.15
CA THR A 45 1.13 10.42 2.74
C THR A 45 0.29 11.57 2.22
N ILE A 46 -0.82 11.88 2.92
CA ILE A 46 -1.71 12.97 2.51
C ILE A 46 -0.97 14.31 2.61
N TYR A 47 -0.16 14.51 3.65
CA TYR A 47 0.67 15.70 3.78
C TYR A 47 1.60 15.88 2.59
N VAL A 48 2.34 14.85 2.18
CA VAL A 48 3.27 14.91 1.05
C VAL A 48 2.56 15.22 -0.27
N VAL A 49 1.42 14.57 -0.52
CA VAL A 49 0.60 14.78 -1.72
C VAL A 49 0.03 16.20 -1.74
N CYS A 50 -0.49 16.67 -0.60
CA CYS A 50 -1.12 17.98 -0.49
C CYS A 50 -0.13 19.12 -0.17
N ARG A 51 1.15 18.83 0.06
CA ARG A 51 2.17 19.78 0.53
C ARG A 51 2.19 21.06 -0.30
N LYS A 52 2.26 20.91 -1.63
CA LYS A 52 2.29 22.04 -2.57
C LYS A 52 1.05 22.92 -2.44
N TYR A 53 -0.12 22.29 -2.31
CA TYR A 53 -1.39 23.01 -2.15
C TYR A 53 -1.50 23.69 -0.78
N ASN A 54 -0.99 23.07 0.28
CA ASN A 54 -0.98 23.68 1.62
C ASN A 54 -0.14 24.95 1.65
N PHE A 55 1.08 24.90 1.11
CA PHE A 55 1.94 26.09 1.01
C PHE A 55 1.33 27.16 0.09
N TYR A 56 0.76 26.78 -1.05
CA TYR A 56 0.07 27.72 -1.94
C TYR A 56 -1.09 28.44 -1.25
N LEU A 57 -1.94 27.72 -0.51
CA LEU A 57 -3.08 28.33 0.20
C LEU A 57 -2.63 29.27 1.33
N GLN A 58 -1.60 28.90 2.10
CA GLN A 58 -1.15 29.68 3.24
C GLN A 58 -0.23 30.85 2.86
N GLU A 59 0.68 30.65 1.91
CA GLU A 59 1.74 31.64 1.58
C GLU A 59 1.33 32.55 0.42
N GLU A 60 0.75 32.01 -0.66
CA GLU A 60 0.34 32.80 -1.82
C GLU A 60 -1.06 33.38 -1.64
N LYS A 61 -2.05 32.54 -1.28
CA LYS A 61 -3.43 33.00 -1.04
C LYS A 61 -3.67 33.59 0.35
N LYS A 62 -2.70 33.52 1.26
CA LYS A 62 -2.78 34.08 2.63
C LYS A 62 -3.99 33.61 3.44
N TRP A 63 -4.45 32.38 3.21
CA TRP A 63 -5.50 31.79 4.05
C TRP A 63 -4.99 31.58 5.47
N LYS A 64 -5.87 31.74 6.47
CA LYS A 64 -5.53 31.39 7.85
C LYS A 64 -5.14 29.91 7.92
N PRO A 65 -4.07 29.52 8.64
CA PRO A 65 -3.55 28.15 8.62
C PRO A 65 -4.61 27.09 8.89
N TRP A 66 -5.45 27.28 9.91
CA TRP A 66 -6.53 26.35 10.25
C TRP A 66 -7.56 26.17 9.12
N VAL A 67 -7.87 27.23 8.36
CA VAL A 67 -8.82 27.17 7.23
C VAL A 67 -8.20 26.40 6.07
N ALA A 68 -6.94 26.67 5.74
CA ALA A 68 -6.22 25.94 4.70
C ALA A 68 -6.12 24.45 5.04
N SER A 69 -5.77 24.12 6.29
CA SER A 69 -5.71 22.74 6.78
C SER A 69 -7.06 22.03 6.66
N LEU A 70 -8.14 22.62 7.19
CA LEU A 70 -9.47 22.01 7.14
C LEU A 70 -9.98 21.83 5.71
N ALA A 71 -9.76 22.81 4.83
CA ALA A 71 -10.16 22.70 3.44
C ALA A 71 -9.46 21.53 2.72
N LEU A 72 -8.15 21.37 2.94
CA LEU A 72 -7.40 20.25 2.36
C LEU A 72 -7.78 18.91 2.97
N MET A 73 -8.02 18.85 4.29
CA MET A 73 -8.49 17.65 4.96
C MET A 73 -9.86 17.21 4.45
N LEU A 74 -10.81 18.14 4.28
CA LEU A 74 -12.12 17.83 3.71
C LEU A 74 -12.00 17.37 2.26
N ALA A 75 -11.16 18.04 1.45
CA ALA A 75 -10.91 17.63 0.07
C ALA A 75 -10.32 16.21 -0.01
N SER A 76 -9.31 15.89 0.80
CA SER A 76 -8.72 14.54 0.83
C SER A 76 -9.72 13.50 1.33
N LEU A 77 -10.56 13.86 2.32
CA LEU A 77 -11.58 12.96 2.85
C LEU A 77 -12.61 12.61 1.77
N ILE A 78 -13.08 13.60 1.01
CA ILE A 78 -14.01 13.37 -0.11
C ILE A 78 -13.37 12.49 -1.18
N ILE A 79 -12.12 12.74 -1.56
CA ILE A 79 -11.40 11.95 -2.58
C ILE A 79 -11.28 10.48 -2.15
N ILE A 80 -11.06 10.21 -0.86
CA ILE A 80 -10.91 8.85 -0.34
C ILE A 80 -12.28 8.17 -0.13
N ILE A 81 -13.27 8.88 0.41
CA ILE A 81 -14.60 8.32 0.70
C ILE A 81 -15.38 8.06 -0.58
N LEU A 82 -15.25 8.89 -1.62
CA LEU A 82 -16.07 8.79 -2.83
C LEU A 82 -15.96 7.41 -3.53
N PRO A 83 -14.77 6.86 -3.83
CA PRO A 83 -14.65 5.51 -4.38
C PRO A 83 -15.22 4.44 -3.45
N LEU A 84 -14.99 4.56 -2.13
CA LEU A 84 -15.50 3.62 -1.14
C LEU A 84 -17.03 3.65 -1.04
N TYR A 85 -17.63 4.83 -1.17
CA TYR A 85 -19.07 5.01 -1.20
C TYR A 85 -19.69 4.32 -2.41
N PHE A 86 -19.16 4.55 -3.61
CA PHE A 86 -19.66 3.88 -4.82
C PHE A 86 -19.53 2.35 -4.75
N ILE A 87 -18.42 1.84 -4.21
CA ILE A 87 -18.25 0.41 -3.98
C ILE A 87 -19.25 -0.09 -2.94
N GLY A 88 -19.41 0.63 -1.83
CA GLY A 88 -20.34 0.30 -0.76
C GLY A 88 -21.79 0.26 -1.23
N ASP A 89 -22.22 1.27 -1.99
CA ASP A 89 -23.56 1.37 -2.57
C ASP A 89 -23.86 0.18 -3.50
N LEU A 90 -22.93 -0.14 -4.40
CA LEU A 90 -23.02 -1.29 -5.29
C LEU A 90 -23.12 -2.62 -4.53
N LEU A 91 -22.43 -2.73 -3.39
CA LEU A 91 -22.50 -3.91 -2.54
C LEU A 91 -23.81 -3.96 -1.76
N ILE A 92 -24.28 -2.86 -1.20
CA ILE A 92 -25.52 -2.77 -0.41
C ILE A 92 -26.73 -3.12 -1.28
N GLU A 93 -26.82 -2.61 -2.51
CA GLU A 93 -27.89 -2.96 -3.45
C GLU A 93 -27.98 -4.48 -3.68
N LYS A 94 -26.81 -5.14 -3.74
CA LYS A 94 -26.73 -6.60 -3.91
C LYS A 94 -26.98 -7.37 -2.62
N LEU A 95 -26.59 -6.80 -1.47
CA LEU A 95 -26.87 -7.36 -0.14
C LEU A 95 -28.34 -7.23 0.26
N GLY A 96 -29.06 -6.20 -0.21
CA GLY A 96 -30.52 -6.09 -0.04
C GLY A 96 -31.27 -7.28 -0.65
N ASN A 97 -30.66 -7.93 -1.65
CA ASN A 97 -31.13 -9.16 -2.28
C ASN A 97 -30.28 -10.39 -1.89
N ALA A 98 -29.69 -10.40 -0.69
CA ALA A 98 -28.71 -11.40 -0.27
C ALA A 98 -29.15 -12.85 -0.52
N LYS A 99 -30.43 -13.21 -0.30
CA LYS A 99 -30.92 -14.57 -0.58
C LYS A 99 -30.72 -14.98 -2.04
N VAL A 100 -31.08 -14.12 -2.98
CA VAL A 100 -30.96 -14.36 -4.43
C VAL A 100 -29.49 -14.46 -4.84
N TYR A 101 -28.63 -13.60 -4.28
CA TYR A 101 -27.20 -13.64 -4.59
C TYR A 101 -26.46 -14.81 -3.93
N MET A 102 -26.90 -15.25 -2.74
CA MET A 102 -26.39 -16.45 -2.09
C MET A 102 -26.75 -17.71 -2.88
N GLU A 103 -27.96 -17.78 -3.44
CA GLU A 103 -28.35 -18.87 -4.33
C GLU A 103 -27.53 -18.87 -5.62
N LYS A 104 -27.35 -17.71 -6.26
CA LYS A 104 -26.45 -17.55 -7.42
C LYS A 104 -25.00 -17.92 -7.10
N PHE A 105 -24.52 -17.59 -5.91
CA PHE A 105 -23.17 -17.94 -5.45
C PHE A 105 -23.02 -19.46 -5.24
N ASN A 106 -24.03 -20.12 -4.67
CA ASN A 106 -24.02 -21.58 -4.54
C ASN A 106 -23.96 -22.27 -5.91
N ILE A 107 -24.76 -21.81 -6.88
CA ILE A 107 -24.73 -22.31 -8.26
C ILE A 107 -23.35 -22.05 -8.91
N PHE A 108 -22.77 -20.87 -8.68
CA PHE A 108 -21.43 -20.52 -9.17
C PHE A 108 -20.37 -21.50 -8.66
N ILE A 109 -20.37 -21.77 -7.37
CA ILE A 109 -19.45 -22.69 -6.72
C ILE A 109 -19.67 -24.13 -7.17
N GLU A 110 -20.93 -24.56 -7.30
CA GLU A 110 -21.29 -25.90 -7.77
C GLU A 110 -20.82 -26.15 -9.21
N LYS A 111 -21.03 -25.19 -10.12
CA LYS A 111 -20.57 -25.32 -11.52
C LYS A 111 -19.06 -25.38 -11.64
N ILE A 112 -18.34 -24.57 -10.85
CA ILE A 112 -16.87 -24.66 -10.79
C ILE A 112 -16.45 -26.02 -10.24
N HIS A 113 -17.10 -26.51 -9.17
CA HIS A 113 -16.83 -27.82 -8.60
C HIS A 113 -17.02 -28.94 -9.62
N THR A 114 -18.17 -29.00 -10.29
CA THR A 114 -18.44 -30.06 -11.28
C THR A 114 -17.41 -30.04 -12.40
N PHE A 115 -17.10 -28.85 -12.94
CA PHE A 115 -16.11 -28.72 -14.01
C PHE A 115 -14.70 -29.17 -13.59
N VAL A 116 -14.25 -28.76 -12.40
CA VAL A 116 -12.94 -29.15 -11.89
C VAL A 116 -12.93 -30.64 -11.54
N TYR A 117 -13.96 -31.15 -10.87
CA TYR A 117 -14.08 -32.55 -10.50
C TYR A 117 -14.06 -33.47 -11.73
N ASP A 118 -14.78 -33.13 -12.80
CA ASP A 118 -14.81 -33.93 -14.02
C ASP A 118 -13.45 -33.99 -14.73
N LYS A 119 -12.65 -32.91 -14.63
CA LYS A 119 -11.34 -32.81 -15.29
C LYS A 119 -10.16 -33.31 -14.46
N THR A 120 -10.18 -33.09 -13.15
CA THR A 120 -9.03 -33.36 -12.26
C THR A 120 -9.34 -34.38 -11.18
N LYS A 121 -10.61 -34.82 -11.04
CA LYS A 121 -11.11 -35.66 -9.94
C LYS A 121 -10.89 -35.06 -8.55
N PHE A 122 -10.61 -33.76 -8.47
CA PHE A 122 -10.43 -33.03 -7.23
C PHE A 122 -11.76 -32.53 -6.68
N ASP A 123 -12.12 -32.93 -5.46
CA ASP A 123 -13.38 -32.55 -4.80
C ASP A 123 -13.26 -31.21 -4.07
N LEU A 124 -13.58 -30.11 -4.75
CA LEU A 124 -13.64 -28.76 -4.16
C LEU A 124 -14.71 -28.62 -3.06
N LEU A 125 -15.76 -29.45 -3.04
CA LEU A 125 -16.89 -29.38 -2.09
C LEU A 125 -16.82 -30.44 -1.00
N SER A 126 -15.68 -31.12 -0.87
CA SER A 126 -15.43 -32.03 0.24
C SER A 126 -15.73 -31.32 1.57
N LYS A 127 -16.20 -32.07 2.58
CA LYS A 127 -16.52 -31.49 3.90
C LYS A 127 -15.36 -30.70 4.49
N GLU A 128 -14.13 -31.14 4.23
CA GLU A 128 -12.90 -30.44 4.64
C GLU A 128 -12.72 -29.11 3.91
N ASN A 129 -12.82 -29.09 2.58
CA ASN A 129 -12.67 -27.89 1.77
C ASN A 129 -13.79 -26.87 2.01
N MET A 130 -15.02 -27.35 2.19
CA MET A 130 -16.17 -26.52 2.54
C MET A 130 -16.01 -25.90 3.94
N THR A 131 -15.43 -26.63 4.89
CA THR A 131 -15.12 -26.09 6.23
C THR A 131 -14.01 -25.05 6.16
N LYS A 132 -12.95 -25.29 5.38
CA LYS A 132 -11.90 -24.30 5.10
C LYS A 132 -12.46 -23.05 4.44
N LEU A 133 -13.34 -23.19 3.45
CA LEU A 133 -13.99 -22.07 2.76
C LEU A 133 -14.90 -21.27 3.70
N LYS A 134 -15.73 -21.94 4.51
CA LYS A 134 -16.59 -21.28 5.51
C LYS A 134 -15.76 -20.59 6.59
N ASN A 135 -14.68 -21.21 7.06
CA ASN A 135 -13.78 -20.60 8.03
C ASN A 135 -13.07 -19.39 7.42
N PHE A 136 -12.61 -19.47 6.18
CA PHE A 136 -12.01 -18.35 5.46
C PHE A 136 -13.03 -17.21 5.27
N ALA A 137 -14.25 -17.51 4.82
CA ALA A 137 -15.31 -16.52 4.66
C ALA A 137 -15.73 -15.89 5.99
N GLY A 138 -15.83 -16.70 7.05
CA GLY A 138 -16.12 -16.25 8.42
C GLY A 138 -15.01 -15.38 8.99
N GLN A 139 -13.75 -15.78 8.83
CA GLN A 139 -12.59 -14.98 9.24
C GLN A 139 -12.50 -13.69 8.44
N PHE A 140 -12.70 -13.73 7.12
CA PHE A 140 -12.71 -12.53 6.27
C PHE A 140 -13.82 -11.58 6.69
N SER A 141 -15.04 -12.08 6.92
CA SER A 141 -16.17 -11.26 7.40
C SER A 141 -15.88 -10.65 8.78
N THR A 142 -15.38 -11.45 9.72
CA THR A 142 -15.03 -10.97 11.07
C THR A 142 -13.88 -9.97 11.03
N THR A 143 -12.87 -10.20 10.18
CA THR A 143 -11.71 -9.30 9.99
C THR A 143 -12.14 -8.02 9.27
N ALA A 144 -13.05 -8.09 8.31
CA ALA A 144 -13.61 -6.91 7.64
C ALA A 144 -14.44 -6.06 8.62
N LEU A 145 -15.28 -6.69 9.44
CA LEU A 145 -16.12 -6.00 10.44
C LEU A 145 -15.28 -5.40 11.59
N SER A 146 -14.42 -6.19 12.25
CA SER A 146 -13.51 -5.70 13.29
C SER A 146 -12.48 -4.70 12.73
N GLY A 147 -12.02 -4.96 11.50
CA GLY A 147 -11.18 -4.05 10.72
C GLY A 147 -11.85 -2.71 10.48
N THR A 148 -13.17 -2.64 10.28
CA THR A 148 -13.90 -1.37 10.08
C THR A 148 -13.83 -0.48 11.33
N PHE A 149 -14.02 -1.04 12.53
CA PHE A 149 -13.89 -0.29 13.79
C PHE A 149 -12.45 0.19 14.03
N ASN A 150 -11.46 -0.68 13.78
CA ASN A 150 -10.05 -0.28 13.88
C ASN A 150 -9.68 0.79 12.84
N THR A 151 -10.21 0.65 11.62
CA THR A 151 -9.99 1.60 10.52
C THR A 151 -10.53 2.98 10.86
N LEU A 152 -11.69 3.07 11.53
CA LEU A 152 -12.23 4.36 11.98
C LEU A 152 -11.26 5.05 12.96
N THR A 153 -10.75 4.33 13.96
CA THR A 153 -9.76 4.86 14.90
C THR A 153 -8.48 5.31 14.20
N VAL A 154 -7.99 4.52 13.23
CA VAL A 154 -6.80 4.85 12.42
C VAL A 154 -7.06 6.11 11.59
N VAL A 155 -8.20 6.21 10.89
CA VAL A 155 -8.56 7.36 10.07
C VAL A 155 -8.73 8.63 10.91
N MET A 156 -9.42 8.54 12.05
CA MET A 156 -9.59 9.68 12.96
C MET A 156 -8.25 10.19 13.49
N SER A 157 -7.39 9.26 13.92
CA SER A 157 -6.03 9.59 14.40
C SER A 157 -5.15 10.15 13.28
N MET A 158 -5.26 9.60 12.07
CA MET A 158 -4.57 10.07 10.87
C MET A 158 -4.93 11.53 10.58
N TYR A 159 -6.22 11.86 10.54
CA TYR A 159 -6.68 13.23 10.30
C TYR A 159 -6.31 14.18 11.45
N PHE A 160 -6.32 13.70 12.70
CA PHE A 160 -5.82 14.48 13.84
C PHE A 160 -4.34 14.86 13.70
N ILE A 161 -3.48 13.90 13.36
CA ILE A 161 -2.04 14.14 13.11
C ILE A 161 -1.87 15.08 11.91
N LEU A 162 -2.60 14.82 10.82
CA LEU A 162 -2.54 15.59 9.59
C LEU A 162 -2.90 17.07 9.80
N TYR A 163 -3.88 17.36 10.66
CA TYR A 163 -4.26 18.73 11.01
C TYR A 163 -3.06 19.53 11.54
N PHE A 164 -2.32 18.99 12.51
CA PHE A 164 -1.14 19.67 13.07
C PHE A 164 0.00 19.80 12.07
N MET A 165 0.17 18.81 11.19
CA MET A 165 1.15 18.87 10.10
C MET A 165 0.82 19.99 9.11
N PHE A 166 -0.46 20.19 8.76
CA PHE A 166 -0.88 21.27 7.87
C PHE A 166 -0.92 22.64 8.55
N GLU A 167 -1.29 22.75 9.83
CA GLU A 167 -1.41 24.03 10.53
C GLU A 167 -0.05 24.73 10.66
N LYS A 168 1.03 23.97 10.90
CA LYS A 168 2.39 24.51 11.04
C LYS A 168 3.40 23.72 10.19
N PRO A 169 3.31 23.80 8.85
CA PRO A 169 4.07 22.93 7.96
C PRO A 169 5.58 23.18 8.05
N ARG A 170 6.01 24.44 8.15
CA ARG A 170 7.43 24.80 8.31
C ARG A 170 8.02 24.32 9.63
N LEU A 171 7.24 24.34 10.71
CA LEU A 171 7.69 23.84 12.02
C LEU A 171 7.87 22.32 11.97
N PHE A 172 6.89 21.62 11.40
CA PHE A 172 6.95 20.17 11.21
C PHE A 172 8.18 19.75 10.39
N GLU A 173 8.41 20.37 9.23
CA GLU A 173 9.57 20.07 8.39
C GLU A 173 10.90 20.37 9.09
N ARG A 174 10.96 21.45 9.88
CA ARG A 174 12.16 21.79 10.66
C ARG A 174 12.43 20.75 11.75
N ILE A 175 11.40 20.26 12.44
CA ILE A 175 11.53 19.20 13.46
C ILE A 175 12.10 17.94 12.82
N LEU A 176 11.52 17.49 11.70
CA LEU A 176 12.01 16.32 10.95
C LEU A 176 13.48 16.51 10.54
N ALA A 177 13.84 17.68 10.00
CA ALA A 177 15.20 17.95 9.58
C ALA A 177 16.21 18.00 10.75
N SER A 178 15.77 18.45 11.93
CA SER A 178 16.62 18.52 13.13
C SER A 178 16.77 17.19 13.88
N ALA A 179 15.83 16.26 13.70
CA ALA A 179 15.85 14.96 14.36
C ALA A 179 16.81 13.96 13.67
N ALA A 180 17.17 14.20 12.41
CA ALA A 180 18.10 13.35 11.67
C ALA A 180 19.56 13.63 12.09
N PRO A 181 20.33 12.65 12.57
CA PRO A 181 21.74 12.80 12.92
C PRO A 181 22.64 12.79 11.66
N LEU A 182 22.29 13.61 10.66
CA LEU A 182 22.93 13.63 9.35
C LEU A 182 23.27 15.06 8.93
N LYS A 183 24.27 15.21 8.05
CA LYS A 183 24.58 16.49 7.40
C LYS A 183 23.35 16.99 6.65
N ARG A 184 23.11 18.32 6.64
CA ARG A 184 21.91 18.92 6.02
C ARG A 184 21.69 18.54 4.56
N SER A 185 22.77 18.38 3.79
CA SER A 185 22.73 17.93 2.38
C SER A 185 22.14 16.52 2.23
N ASN A 186 22.48 15.61 3.15
CA ASN A 186 22.00 14.23 3.13
C ASN A 186 20.53 14.17 3.58
N VAL A 187 20.13 15.00 4.54
CA VAL A 187 18.73 15.12 4.98
C VAL A 187 17.84 15.60 3.84
N SER A 188 18.24 16.62 3.08
CA SER A 188 17.47 17.09 1.92
C SER A 188 17.38 16.03 0.82
N LEU A 189 18.48 15.34 0.52
CA LEU A 189 18.50 14.28 -0.50
C LEU A 189 17.55 13.13 -0.13
N ILE A 190 17.61 12.66 1.13
CA ILE A 190 16.74 11.60 1.64
C ILE A 190 15.28 12.06 1.62
N GLY A 191 15.01 13.29 2.08
CA GLY A 191 13.66 13.86 2.08
C GLY A 191 13.05 13.92 0.68
N ASP A 192 13.83 14.36 -0.31
CA ASP A 192 13.39 14.43 -1.70
C ASP A 192 13.14 13.05 -2.31
N LYS A 193 14.00 12.06 -2.04
CA LYS A 193 13.78 10.66 -2.47
C LYS A 193 12.51 10.08 -1.82
N LEU A 194 12.38 10.17 -0.49
CA LEU A 194 11.17 9.70 0.21
C LEU A 194 9.90 10.37 -0.30
N ARG A 195 9.95 11.67 -0.55
CA ARG A 195 8.80 12.40 -1.09
C ARG A 195 8.37 11.89 -2.47
N LYS A 196 9.34 11.61 -3.35
CA LYS A 196 9.08 11.03 -4.67
C LYS A 196 8.50 9.63 -4.56
N LEU A 197 9.10 8.77 -3.74
CA LEU A 197 8.60 7.41 -3.46
C LEU A 197 7.17 7.42 -2.92
N ILE A 198 6.85 8.31 -1.98
CA ILE A 198 5.50 8.45 -1.42
C ILE A 198 4.53 8.91 -2.50
N MET A 199 4.86 9.96 -3.27
CA MET A 199 3.97 10.43 -4.35
C MET A 199 3.76 9.37 -5.43
N ALA A 200 4.82 8.63 -5.79
CA ALA A 200 4.76 7.55 -6.77
C ALA A 200 3.79 6.46 -6.37
N ASN A 201 3.85 6.00 -5.12
CA ASN A 201 2.99 4.93 -4.64
C ASN A 201 1.58 5.40 -4.31
N ALA A 202 1.44 6.55 -3.64
CA ALA A 202 0.16 7.09 -3.21
C ALA A 202 -0.77 7.47 -4.38
N ILE A 203 -0.21 7.97 -5.48
CA ILE A 203 -0.97 8.33 -6.69
C ILE A 203 -0.93 7.18 -7.70
N GLY A 204 0.24 6.58 -7.91
CA GLY A 204 0.43 5.57 -8.95
C GLY A 204 -0.38 4.31 -8.71
N ILE A 205 -0.42 3.76 -7.49
CA ILE A 205 -1.15 2.51 -7.22
C ILE A 205 -2.66 2.67 -7.49
N PRO A 206 -3.37 3.69 -6.94
CA PRO A 206 -4.78 3.89 -7.26
C PRO A 206 -5.06 4.14 -8.74
N VAL A 207 -4.21 4.91 -9.43
CA VAL A 207 -4.38 5.20 -10.86
C VAL A 207 -4.21 3.94 -11.70
N VAL A 208 -3.18 3.13 -11.42
CA VAL A 208 -2.97 1.83 -12.10
C VAL A 208 -4.16 0.91 -11.85
N ALA A 209 -4.62 0.80 -10.60
CA ALA A 209 -5.74 -0.03 -10.20
C ALA A 209 -7.05 0.34 -10.93
N LEU A 210 -7.35 1.64 -11.01
CA LEU A 210 -8.51 2.12 -11.77
C LEU A 210 -8.36 1.89 -13.28
N GLY A 211 -7.18 2.15 -13.84
CA GLY A 211 -6.90 1.90 -15.25
C GLY A 211 -7.09 0.43 -15.62
N GLN A 212 -6.54 -0.48 -14.82
CA GLN A 212 -6.74 -1.92 -14.99
C GLN A 212 -8.20 -2.32 -14.83
N GLY A 213 -8.89 -1.78 -13.82
CA GLY A 213 -10.32 -1.99 -13.64
C GLY A 213 -11.11 -1.61 -14.89
N ILE A 214 -10.88 -0.42 -15.46
CA ILE A 214 -11.58 0.06 -16.66
C ILE A 214 -11.29 -0.85 -17.86
N VAL A 215 -10.04 -1.24 -18.08
CA VAL A 215 -9.68 -2.16 -19.18
C VAL A 215 -10.32 -3.54 -18.99
N ALA A 216 -10.38 -4.03 -17.75
CA ALA A 216 -11.06 -5.28 -17.42
C ALA A 216 -12.58 -5.18 -17.62
N LEU A 217 -13.20 -4.05 -17.27
CA LEU A 217 -14.62 -3.77 -17.48
C LEU A 217 -15.02 -3.89 -18.96
N ILE A 218 -14.18 -3.36 -19.86
CA ILE A 218 -14.37 -3.49 -21.29
C ILE A 218 -14.38 -4.97 -21.69
N GLY A 219 -13.42 -5.76 -21.18
CA GLY A 219 -13.39 -7.22 -21.39
C GLY A 219 -14.64 -7.91 -20.85
N TYR A 220 -15.08 -7.56 -19.64
CA TYR A 220 -16.28 -8.12 -19.03
C TYR A 220 -17.54 -7.84 -19.86
N PHE A 221 -17.66 -6.68 -20.49
CA PHE A 221 -18.76 -6.40 -21.41
C PHE A 221 -18.65 -7.16 -22.73
N ILE A 222 -17.46 -7.19 -23.35
CA ILE A 222 -17.24 -7.86 -24.64
C ILE A 222 -17.57 -9.35 -24.56
N PHE A 223 -17.13 -10.01 -23.50
CA PHE A 223 -17.30 -11.45 -23.33
C PHE A 223 -18.58 -11.84 -22.57
N GLY A 224 -19.37 -10.87 -22.09
CA GLY A 224 -20.64 -11.14 -21.40
C GLY A 224 -20.48 -11.71 -19.99
N ALA A 225 -19.47 -11.26 -19.24
CA ALA A 225 -19.23 -11.70 -17.87
C ALA A 225 -20.38 -11.27 -16.92
N PRO A 226 -20.66 -12.05 -15.86
CA PRO A 226 -21.75 -11.75 -14.95
C PRO A 226 -21.48 -10.48 -14.11
N SER A 227 -22.44 -9.56 -14.07
CA SER A 227 -22.32 -8.29 -13.32
C SER A 227 -21.01 -7.50 -13.60
N PRO A 228 -20.77 -7.03 -14.84
CA PRO A 228 -19.51 -6.39 -15.22
C PRO A 228 -19.07 -5.24 -14.30
N ILE A 229 -20.02 -4.42 -13.82
CA ILE A 229 -19.74 -3.27 -12.92
C ILE A 229 -19.23 -3.73 -11.55
N LEU A 230 -19.76 -4.84 -11.02
CA LEU A 230 -19.25 -5.42 -9.78
C LEU A 230 -17.87 -6.02 -9.98
N LEU A 231 -17.66 -6.72 -11.10
CA LEU A 231 -16.35 -7.26 -11.42
C LEU A 231 -15.33 -6.13 -11.63
N PHE A 232 -15.73 -4.99 -12.19
CA PHE A 232 -14.90 -3.78 -12.24
C PHE A 232 -14.48 -3.32 -10.85
N ALA A 233 -15.42 -3.15 -9.92
CA ALA A 233 -15.13 -2.70 -8.57
C ALA A 233 -14.20 -3.68 -7.84
N LEU A 234 -14.47 -4.98 -7.94
CA LEU A 234 -13.63 -6.03 -7.35
C LEU A 234 -12.24 -6.05 -7.98
N THR A 235 -12.15 -6.00 -9.31
CA THR A 235 -10.88 -6.00 -10.04
C THR A 235 -10.08 -4.75 -9.74
N ALA A 236 -10.69 -3.57 -9.65
CA ALA A 236 -10.00 -2.34 -9.29
C ALA A 236 -9.39 -2.42 -7.88
N VAL A 237 -10.17 -2.87 -6.88
CA VAL A 237 -9.64 -3.05 -5.51
C VAL A 237 -8.54 -4.10 -5.48
N ALA A 238 -8.75 -5.26 -6.11
CA ALA A 238 -7.78 -6.35 -6.10
C ALA A 238 -6.48 -5.96 -6.83
N SER A 239 -6.58 -5.19 -7.92
CA SER A 239 -5.44 -4.73 -8.74
C SER A 239 -4.47 -3.78 -8.02
N MET A 240 -4.85 -3.26 -6.84
CA MET A 240 -3.89 -2.59 -5.96
C MET A 240 -2.73 -3.53 -5.56
N ILE A 241 -3.00 -4.84 -5.50
CA ILE A 241 -1.98 -5.89 -5.34
C ILE A 241 -1.42 -6.23 -6.73
N PRO A 242 -0.14 -5.95 -7.01
CA PRO A 242 0.48 -6.19 -8.31
C PRO A 242 0.47 -7.66 -8.69
N ILE A 243 0.50 -7.95 -9.99
CA ILE A 243 0.64 -9.29 -10.61
C ILE A 243 -0.54 -10.22 -10.35
N VAL A 244 -0.97 -10.37 -9.09
CA VAL A 244 -1.93 -11.39 -8.65
C VAL A 244 -3.33 -10.82 -8.50
N GLY A 245 -3.46 -9.53 -8.19
CA GLY A 245 -4.72 -8.86 -7.85
C GLY A 245 -5.85 -9.10 -8.84
N ALA A 246 -5.66 -8.69 -10.11
CA ALA A 246 -6.68 -8.87 -11.14
C ALA A 246 -6.98 -10.35 -11.43
N ALA A 247 -5.96 -11.22 -11.39
CA ALA A 247 -6.10 -12.65 -11.67
C ALA A 247 -6.99 -13.38 -10.66
N ILE A 248 -6.95 -12.97 -9.38
CA ILE A 248 -7.84 -13.49 -8.33
C ILE A 248 -9.31 -13.29 -8.71
N ILE A 249 -9.64 -12.22 -9.45
CA ILE A 249 -11.01 -11.90 -9.85
C ILE A 249 -11.38 -12.55 -11.18
N TYR A 250 -10.61 -12.34 -12.25
CA TYR A 250 -11.04 -12.82 -13.57
C TYR A 250 -10.91 -14.34 -13.74
N ALA A 251 -9.94 -15.00 -13.08
CA ALA A 251 -9.71 -16.43 -13.33
C ALA A 251 -10.89 -17.32 -12.88
N PRO A 252 -11.46 -17.15 -11.66
CA PRO A 252 -12.68 -17.86 -11.28
C PRO A 252 -13.87 -17.57 -12.21
N ILE A 253 -13.99 -16.34 -12.71
CA ILE A 253 -15.06 -15.95 -13.64
C ILE A 253 -14.91 -16.65 -14.98
N CYS A 254 -13.69 -16.76 -15.51
CA CYS A 254 -13.43 -17.49 -16.75
C CYS A 254 -13.79 -18.98 -16.60
N ILE A 255 -13.40 -19.60 -15.48
CA ILE A 255 -13.73 -21.01 -15.19
C ILE A 255 -15.26 -21.18 -15.11
N PHE A 256 -15.94 -20.28 -14.40
CA PHE A 256 -17.39 -20.31 -14.30
C PHE A 256 -18.09 -20.17 -15.65
N MET A 257 -17.66 -19.24 -16.50
CA MET A 257 -18.24 -19.08 -17.85
C MET A 257 -18.03 -20.32 -18.72
N ILE A 258 -16.89 -20.98 -18.62
CA ILE A 258 -16.64 -22.26 -19.31
C ILE A 258 -17.56 -23.35 -18.76
N ALA A 259 -17.76 -23.42 -17.44
CA ALA A 259 -18.65 -24.38 -16.79
C ALA A 259 -20.14 -24.15 -17.15
N GLU A 260 -20.54 -22.91 -17.43
CA GLU A 260 -21.87 -22.54 -17.97
C GLU A 260 -22.04 -22.90 -19.46
N GLY A 261 -21.03 -23.48 -20.10
CA GLY A 261 -21.06 -23.81 -21.53
C GLY A 261 -20.67 -22.65 -22.46
N GLN A 262 -20.34 -21.48 -21.91
CA GLN A 262 -19.84 -20.31 -22.66
C GLN A 262 -18.33 -20.41 -22.88
N THR A 263 -17.84 -21.54 -23.38
CA THR A 263 -16.41 -21.86 -23.48
C THR A 263 -15.62 -20.82 -24.29
N GLY A 264 -16.16 -20.39 -25.43
CA GLY A 264 -15.52 -19.37 -26.28
C GLY A 264 -15.35 -18.03 -25.56
N SER A 265 -16.40 -17.56 -24.88
CA SER A 265 -16.38 -16.32 -24.11
C SER A 265 -15.47 -16.40 -22.89
N GLY A 266 -15.49 -17.52 -22.15
CA GLY A 266 -14.64 -17.72 -20.98
C GLY A 266 -13.15 -17.81 -21.33
N ILE A 267 -12.78 -18.51 -22.40
CA ILE A 267 -11.38 -18.55 -22.88
C ILE A 267 -10.97 -17.19 -23.44
N GLY A 268 -11.84 -16.55 -24.24
CA GLY A 268 -11.59 -15.22 -24.80
C GLY A 268 -11.36 -14.17 -23.70
N LEU A 269 -12.19 -14.17 -22.66
CA LEU A 269 -12.01 -13.31 -21.49
C LEU A 269 -10.69 -13.61 -20.77
N GLY A 270 -10.35 -14.88 -20.58
CA GLY A 270 -9.09 -15.28 -19.94
C GLY A 270 -7.87 -14.78 -20.70
N ILE A 271 -7.86 -14.93 -22.03
CA ILE A 271 -6.79 -14.42 -22.89
C ILE A 271 -6.75 -12.89 -22.85
N TYR A 272 -7.91 -12.23 -22.97
CA TYR A 272 -7.99 -10.77 -22.91
C TYR A 272 -7.47 -10.22 -21.59
N CYS A 273 -7.87 -10.79 -20.45
CA CYS A 273 -7.39 -10.35 -19.15
C CYS A 273 -5.91 -10.65 -18.95
N LEU A 274 -5.43 -11.84 -19.34
CA LEU A 274 -4.01 -12.17 -19.21
C LEU A 274 -3.13 -11.26 -20.06
N VAL A 275 -3.52 -11.02 -21.31
CA VAL A 275 -2.73 -10.23 -22.26
C VAL A 275 -3.01 -8.74 -22.09
N VAL A 276 -4.23 -8.28 -22.30
CA VAL A 276 -4.55 -6.85 -22.35
C VAL A 276 -4.53 -6.22 -20.96
N VAL A 277 -5.19 -6.83 -19.96
CA VAL A 277 -5.19 -6.28 -18.58
C VAL A 277 -3.82 -6.45 -17.93
N GLY A 278 -3.13 -7.57 -18.17
CA GLY A 278 -1.75 -7.80 -17.71
C GLY A 278 -0.74 -6.83 -18.35
N LEU A 279 -0.81 -6.60 -19.66
CA LEU A 279 0.01 -5.59 -20.33
C LEU A 279 -0.31 -4.19 -19.84
N THR A 280 -1.58 -3.88 -19.56
CA THR A 280 -1.98 -2.60 -18.98
C THR A 280 -1.35 -2.39 -17.60
N ASP A 281 -1.29 -3.42 -16.75
CA ASP A 281 -0.58 -3.35 -15.46
C ASP A 281 0.88 -2.93 -15.67
N ASN A 282 1.57 -3.68 -16.53
CA ASN A 282 2.98 -3.50 -16.79
C ASN A 282 3.26 -2.15 -17.44
N LEU A 283 2.44 -1.73 -18.40
CA LEU A 283 2.57 -0.46 -19.09
C LEU A 283 2.28 0.72 -18.15
N LEU A 284 1.19 0.69 -17.38
CA LEU A 284 0.85 1.77 -16.45
C LEU A 284 1.90 1.87 -15.33
N ARG A 285 2.39 0.76 -14.79
CA ARG A 285 3.49 0.80 -13.80
C ARG A 285 4.79 1.28 -14.42
N PHE A 286 5.16 0.79 -15.59
CA PHE A 286 6.38 1.24 -16.27
C PHE A 286 6.30 2.71 -16.71
N THR A 287 5.14 3.24 -17.09
CA THR A 287 5.04 4.63 -17.54
C THR A 287 4.84 5.60 -16.37
N LEU A 288 3.96 5.27 -15.42
CA LEU A 288 3.63 6.13 -14.29
C LEU A 288 4.63 6.00 -13.14
N LEU A 289 4.95 4.77 -12.71
CA LEU A 289 5.85 4.57 -11.58
C LEU A 289 7.31 4.78 -11.99
N LYS A 290 7.77 4.29 -13.15
CA LYS A 290 9.17 4.49 -13.58
C LYS A 290 9.53 5.96 -13.82
N LYS A 291 8.57 6.77 -14.27
CA LYS A 291 8.78 8.23 -14.43
C LYS A 291 9.05 8.88 -13.07
N LEU A 292 8.49 8.32 -11.99
CA LEU A 292 8.59 8.82 -10.63
C LEU A 292 9.80 8.21 -9.87
N GLU A 293 10.08 6.90 -10.00
CA GLU A 293 11.32 6.22 -9.53
C GLU A 293 11.42 4.76 -10.03
N ASP A 294 12.64 4.26 -10.27
CA ASP A 294 12.92 2.87 -10.71
C ASP A 294 13.03 1.93 -9.50
N ILE A 295 11.90 1.45 -8.97
CA ILE A 295 11.91 0.39 -7.96
C ILE A 295 11.82 -0.96 -8.67
N HIS A 296 12.73 -1.88 -8.36
CA HIS A 296 12.68 -3.24 -8.91
C HIS A 296 11.31 -3.88 -8.59
N PRO A 297 10.61 -4.50 -9.57
CA PRO A 297 9.26 -5.05 -9.36
C PRO A 297 9.18 -6.02 -8.17
N LEU A 298 10.24 -6.79 -7.96
CA LEU A 298 10.34 -7.72 -6.83
C LEU A 298 10.27 -7.03 -5.46
N ASN A 299 10.90 -5.85 -5.31
CA ASN A 299 10.82 -5.04 -4.09
C ASN A 299 9.40 -4.52 -3.86
N THR A 300 8.66 -4.25 -4.95
CA THR A 300 7.27 -3.82 -4.85
C THR A 300 6.37 -4.96 -4.36
N VAL A 301 6.53 -6.17 -4.91
CA VAL A 301 5.74 -7.35 -4.52
C VAL A 301 6.00 -7.74 -3.07
N PHE A 302 7.27 -7.99 -2.70
CA PHE A 302 7.60 -8.36 -1.33
C PHE A 302 7.36 -7.23 -0.35
N GLY A 303 7.59 -5.98 -0.77
CA GLY A 303 7.30 -4.79 0.01
C GLY A 303 5.83 -4.71 0.34
N ILE A 304 4.93 -4.88 -0.63
CA ILE A 304 3.48 -4.89 -0.40
C ILE A 304 3.07 -6.02 0.55
N ILE A 305 3.57 -7.24 0.35
CA ILE A 305 3.24 -8.38 1.22
C ILE A 305 3.68 -8.10 2.67
N MET A 306 4.94 -7.69 2.87
CA MET A 306 5.47 -7.36 4.20
C MET A 306 4.73 -6.15 4.79
N GLY A 307 4.58 -5.08 4.01
CA GLY A 307 3.97 -3.83 4.42
C GLY A 307 2.51 -4.00 4.84
N MET A 308 1.73 -4.80 4.12
CA MET A 308 0.33 -5.06 4.48
C MET A 308 0.21 -5.76 5.84
N ASN A 309 1.16 -6.63 6.18
CA ASN A 309 1.21 -7.27 7.49
C ASN A 309 1.63 -6.30 8.60
N LEU A 310 2.54 -5.36 8.32
CA LEU A 310 3.06 -4.41 9.32
C LEU A 310 2.15 -3.19 9.53
N PHE A 311 1.59 -2.65 8.45
CA PHE A 311 0.93 -1.33 8.43
C PHE A 311 -0.51 -1.38 7.89
N GLY A 312 -1.07 -2.57 7.64
CA GLY A 312 -2.40 -2.73 7.05
C GLY A 312 -2.47 -2.12 5.65
N PHE A 313 -3.57 -1.44 5.32
CA PHE A 313 -3.76 -0.81 4.00
C PHE A 313 -2.64 0.19 3.64
N MET A 314 -2.11 0.92 4.62
CA MET A 314 -0.97 1.84 4.42
C MET A 314 0.31 1.11 3.98
N GLY A 315 0.37 -0.19 4.22
CA GLY A 315 1.42 -1.08 3.77
C GLY A 315 1.57 -1.18 2.25
N LEU A 316 0.50 -0.94 1.49
CA LEU A 316 0.56 -0.89 0.02
C LEU A 316 1.50 0.22 -0.46
N VAL A 317 1.50 1.35 0.25
CA VAL A 317 2.32 2.52 -0.06
C VAL A 317 3.70 2.37 0.57
N PHE A 318 3.76 2.08 1.88
CA PHE A 318 5.03 2.13 2.63
C PHE A 318 5.84 0.85 2.61
N GLY A 319 5.26 -0.29 2.25
CA GLY A 319 5.98 -1.57 2.17
C GLY A 319 7.17 -1.52 1.20
N PRO A 320 6.96 -1.18 -0.09
CA PRO A 320 8.05 -1.01 -1.05
C PRO A 320 9.05 0.09 -0.64
N ILE A 321 8.56 1.15 0.01
CA ILE A 321 9.38 2.26 0.49
C ILE A 321 10.31 1.79 1.60
N LEU A 322 9.84 0.97 2.52
CA LEU A 322 10.63 0.44 3.62
C LEU A 322 11.81 -0.39 3.11
N ILE A 323 11.57 -1.27 2.12
CA ILE A 323 12.64 -2.04 1.48
C ILE A 323 13.63 -1.10 0.78
N SER A 324 13.12 -0.18 -0.05
CA SER A 324 13.96 0.73 -0.84
C SER A 324 14.82 1.63 0.05
N PHE A 325 14.23 2.12 1.15
CA PHE A 325 14.91 2.94 2.13
C PHE A 325 15.94 2.13 2.92
N THR A 326 15.64 0.87 3.26
CA THR A 326 16.60 -0.02 3.93
C THR A 326 17.81 -0.28 3.05
N LEU A 327 17.60 -0.58 1.75
CA LEU A 327 18.68 -0.77 0.79
C LEU A 327 19.51 0.52 0.60
N LEU A 328 18.87 1.68 0.57
CA LEU A 328 19.55 2.97 0.51
C LEU A 328 20.42 3.22 1.75
N LEU A 329 19.93 2.89 2.95
CA LEU A 329 20.72 3.01 4.18
C LEU A 329 21.91 2.05 4.20
N ILE A 330 21.71 0.81 3.74
CA ILE A 330 22.81 -0.17 3.59
C ILE A 330 23.86 0.34 2.61
N GLN A 331 23.43 0.92 1.49
CA GLN A 331 24.33 1.53 0.51
C GLN A 331 25.11 2.71 1.08
N ILE A 332 24.44 3.63 1.80
CA ILE A 332 25.10 4.75 2.47
C ILE A 332 26.11 4.25 3.50
N TYR A 333 25.73 3.25 4.31
CA TYR A 333 26.63 2.65 5.29
C TYR A 333 27.85 2.04 4.62
N ARG A 334 27.67 1.27 3.53
CA ARG A 334 28.79 0.69 2.79
C ARG A 334 29.70 1.77 2.20
N ASN A 335 29.14 2.81 1.61
CA ASN A 335 29.92 3.89 1.02
C ASN A 335 30.67 4.73 2.08
N GLU A 336 30.15 4.87 3.30
CA GLU A 336 30.78 5.65 4.37
C GLU A 336 31.84 4.83 5.15
N PHE A 337 31.66 3.51 5.27
CA PHE A 337 32.46 2.65 6.17
C PHE A 337 33.23 1.50 5.49
N SER A 338 33.14 1.34 4.17
CA SER A 338 33.91 0.32 3.43
C SER A 338 35.13 1.00 2.77
N GLU A 339 36.33 0.47 3.03
CA GLU A 339 37.60 1.00 2.49
C GLU A 339 37.82 0.64 1.01
N ASP A 340 36.98 -0.23 0.44
CA ASP A 340 37.06 -0.66 -0.95
C ASP A 340 36.15 0.21 -1.84
N ASP A 341 36.72 0.68 -2.97
CA ASP A 341 36.03 1.27 -4.13
C ASP A 341 35.06 0.24 -4.77
N THR A 342 34.07 -0.20 -4.01
CA THR A 342 33.02 -1.08 -4.48
C THR A 342 32.03 -0.27 -5.30
N PRO A 343 31.72 -0.68 -6.54
CA PRO A 343 30.86 0.10 -7.41
C PRO A 343 29.51 0.37 -6.75
N GLU A 344 29.01 1.59 -6.97
CA GLU A 344 27.78 2.10 -6.38
C GLU A 344 26.62 1.13 -6.64
N LEU A 345 25.86 0.78 -5.59
CA LEU A 345 24.64 -0.01 -5.76
C LEU A 345 23.59 0.87 -6.48
N GLU A 346 23.58 0.81 -7.80
CA GLU A 346 22.60 1.54 -8.61
C GLU A 346 21.18 0.97 -8.37
N LEU A 347 20.46 1.56 -7.41
CA LEU A 347 19.07 1.22 -7.12
C LEU A 347 18.09 1.72 -8.19
N SER A 348 18.56 2.52 -9.16
CA SER A 348 17.76 3.13 -10.22
C SER A 348 18.45 3.02 -11.58
N SER A 349 17.73 2.59 -12.62
CA SER A 349 18.28 2.49 -13.99
C SER A 349 18.51 3.85 -14.68
N LYS A 350 18.12 4.96 -14.04
CA LYS A 350 18.30 6.32 -14.56
C LYS A 350 19.76 6.75 -14.60
N ASP A 351 20.57 6.32 -13.64
CA ASP A 351 22.00 6.71 -13.60
C ASP A 351 22.76 6.09 -14.79
N LYS A 352 22.43 4.84 -15.16
CA LYS A 352 22.91 4.20 -16.40
C LYS A 352 22.57 4.97 -17.66
N ASN A 353 21.33 5.44 -17.81
CA ASN A 353 20.93 6.16 -19.03
C ASN A 353 21.62 7.52 -19.13
N LYS A 354 21.91 8.15 -17.99
CA LYS A 354 22.61 9.43 -17.94
C LYS A 354 24.11 9.26 -18.23
N GLU A 355 24.75 8.23 -17.70
CA GLU A 355 26.12 7.85 -18.07
C GLU A 355 26.24 7.39 -19.52
N LEU A 356 25.23 6.68 -20.05
CA LEU A 356 25.18 6.28 -21.46
C LEU A 356 24.99 7.48 -22.38
N GLU A 357 24.12 8.44 -22.03
CA GLU A 357 23.98 9.71 -22.75
C GLU A 357 25.28 10.52 -22.70
N GLU A 358 25.91 10.67 -21.53
CA GLU A 358 27.21 11.36 -21.39
C GLU A 358 28.34 10.64 -22.15
N ARG A 359 28.35 9.30 -22.19
CA ARG A 359 29.33 8.54 -23.00
C ARG A 359 29.08 8.64 -24.50
N ILE A 360 27.83 8.77 -24.94
CA ILE A 360 27.49 8.97 -26.35
C ILE A 360 27.89 10.39 -26.78
N ASP A 361 27.69 11.40 -25.94
CA ASP A 361 28.09 12.79 -26.20
C ASP A 361 29.62 13.00 -26.20
N LEU A 362 30.39 12.08 -25.61
CA LEU A 362 31.87 12.09 -25.67
C LEU A 362 32.45 11.37 -26.90
N ILE A 363 31.62 10.66 -27.67
CA ILE A 363 32.02 9.89 -28.86
C ILE A 363 31.57 10.57 -30.16
N VAL A 364 30.72 11.60 -30.09
CA VAL A 364 30.37 12.50 -31.20
C VAL A 364 31.18 13.79 -31.11
#